data_AF-A0A2V9Z6X9-F1
#
_entry.id   AF-A0A2V9Z6X9-F1
#
_cell.length_a   1.000
_cell.length_b   1.000
_cell.length_c   1.000
_cell.angle_alpha   90.00
_cell.angle_beta   90.00
_cell.angle_gamma   90.00
#
_symmetry.space_group_name_H-M   'P 1'
#
loop_
_entity.id
_entity.type
_entity.pdbx_description
1 polymer ?
#
loop_
_entity_poly.entity_id
_entity_poly.type
_entity_poly.pdbx_seq_one_letter_code
_entity_poly.pdbx_strand_id
1 'polypeptide(L)'
;MRGGAQSHLMRAADGNFYIVKFQNNPQHARVLANEWMATRIAERIGLPVPVAEIVEVGEWLISKTPELHIQLGGIKVPCKPGLQFGSRFVIHPMDGQVLDYMPES
;
A
#
# COMPACT_ATOMS: atom_id res chain seq x y z
N MET A 1 -5.42 -5.63 5.31
CA MET A 1 -6.37 -4.96 4.41
C MET A 1 -6.88 -5.97 3.43
N ARG A 2 -8.19 -5.93 3.13
CA ARG A 2 -8.79 -6.79 2.12
C ARG A 2 -8.71 -6.09 0.76
N GLY A 3 -8.59 -6.87 -0.31
CA GLY A 3 -8.56 -6.34 -1.68
C GLY A 3 -7.52 -7.03 -2.55
N GLY A 4 -7.76 -7.07 -3.85
CA GLY A 4 -6.91 -7.78 -4.80
C GLY A 4 -5.51 -7.18 -4.97
N ALA A 5 -5.26 -5.98 -4.41
CA ALA A 5 -3.94 -5.33 -4.44
C ALA A 5 -2.94 -5.91 -3.43
N GLN A 6 -3.41 -6.71 -2.45
CA GLN A 6 -2.58 -7.37 -1.44
C GLN A 6 -1.57 -6.42 -0.77
N SER A 7 -2.08 -5.29 -0.24
CA SER A 7 -1.27 -4.22 0.35
C SER A 7 -0.80 -4.53 1.78
N HIS A 8 0.32 -3.93 2.17
CA HIS A 8 0.89 -4.03 3.51
C HIS A 8 0.85 -2.69 4.24
N LEU A 9 0.63 -2.71 5.56
CA LEU A 9 0.81 -1.54 6.42
C LEU A 9 2.28 -1.46 6.82
N MET A 10 2.95 -0.35 6.51
CA MET A 10 4.37 -0.16 6.78
C MET A 10 4.62 1.19 7.45
N ARG A 11 5.55 1.22 8.41
CA ARG A 11 6.06 2.48 8.98
C ARG A 11 7.27 2.94 8.18
N ALA A 12 7.23 4.18 7.68
CA ALA A 12 8.35 4.77 6.95
C ALA A 12 9.30 5.55 7.89
N ALA A 13 10.43 6.00 7.33
CA ALA A 13 11.47 6.72 8.07
C ALA A 13 11.03 8.09 8.61
N ASP A 14 9.98 8.67 8.03
CA ASP A 14 9.36 9.92 8.46
C ASP A 14 8.40 9.75 9.66
N GLY A 15 8.26 8.52 10.17
CA GLY A 15 7.40 8.19 11.30
C GLY A 15 5.93 7.93 10.92
N ASN A 16 5.53 8.17 9.67
CA ASN A 16 4.17 7.93 9.22
C ASN A 16 3.94 6.46 8.83
N PHE A 17 2.67 6.05 8.87
CA PHE A 17 2.24 4.74 8.39
C PHE A 17 1.65 4.85 6.99
N TYR A 18 1.95 3.86 6.16
CA TYR A 18 1.53 3.81 4.75
C TYR A 18 0.91 2.47 4.41
N ILE A 19 -0.13 2.53 3.58
CA ILE A 19 -0.67 1.39 2.86
C ILE A 19 0.16 1.22 1.60
N VAL A 20 1.10 0.28 1.64
CA VAL A 20 2.06 0.04 0.58
C VAL A 20 1.53 -1.03 -0.36
N LYS A 21 1.53 -0.72 -1.66
CA LYS A 21 1.20 -1.63 -2.75
C LYS A 21 2.43 -1.86 -3.61
N PHE A 22 2.82 -3.13 -3.71
CA PHE A 22 4.06 -3.52 -4.38
C PHE A 22 3.94 -3.56 -5.90
N GLN A 23 5.02 -3.28 -6.62
CA GLN A 23 5.09 -3.30 -8.08
C GLN A 23 4.65 -4.63 -8.72
N ASN A 24 4.88 -5.76 -8.04
CA ASN A 24 4.40 -7.08 -8.45
C ASN A 24 2.95 -7.37 -8.00
N ASN A 25 2.15 -6.33 -7.83
CA ASN A 25 0.72 -6.37 -7.58
C ASN A 25 -0.02 -7.29 -8.59
N PRO A 26 -0.88 -8.23 -8.14
CA PRO A 26 -1.68 -9.09 -9.02
C PRO A 26 -2.55 -8.33 -10.01
N GLN A 27 -2.99 -7.12 -9.65
CA GLN A 27 -3.77 -6.26 -10.54
C GLN A 27 -2.90 -5.39 -11.45
N HIS A 28 -1.67 -5.80 -11.79
CA HIS A 28 -0.72 -5.11 -12.67
C HIS A 28 -0.18 -3.73 -12.22
N ALA A 29 1.05 -3.39 -12.65
CA ALA A 29 1.73 -2.14 -12.29
C ALA A 29 0.99 -0.86 -12.72
N ARG A 30 0.14 -0.92 -13.77
CA ARG A 30 -0.65 0.24 -14.22
C ARG A 30 -1.66 0.72 -13.16
N VAL A 31 -2.11 -0.17 -12.25
CA VAL A 31 -2.97 0.25 -11.13
C VAL A 31 -2.21 1.21 -10.23
N LEU A 32 -0.94 0.95 -9.93
CA LEU A 32 -0.14 1.81 -9.06
C LEU A 32 0.09 3.20 -9.66
N ALA A 33 0.39 3.24 -10.97
CA ALA A 33 0.54 4.50 -11.69
C ALA A 33 -0.79 5.29 -11.70
N ASN A 34 -1.91 4.61 -11.94
CA ASN A 34 -3.23 5.24 -11.93
C ASN A 34 -3.58 5.77 -10.53
N GLU A 35 -3.34 5.01 -9.47
CA GLU A 35 -3.58 5.45 -8.10
C GLU A 35 -2.73 6.67 -7.74
N TRP A 36 -1.44 6.64 -8.08
CA TRP A 36 -0.57 7.80 -7.89
C TRP A 36 -1.10 9.06 -8.60
N MET A 37 -1.36 8.95 -9.90
CA MET A 37 -1.84 10.09 -10.70
C MET A 37 -3.20 10.58 -10.22
N ALA A 38 -4.15 9.68 -9.97
CA ALA A 38 -5.50 10.03 -9.53
C ALA A 38 -5.47 10.74 -8.18
N THR A 39 -4.71 10.22 -7.21
CA THR A 39 -4.59 10.85 -5.88
C THR A 39 -3.91 12.22 -5.98
N ARG A 40 -2.85 12.37 -6.78
CA ARG A 40 -2.20 13.66 -6.97
C ARG A 40 -3.10 14.68 -7.67
N ILE A 41 -3.89 14.26 -8.66
CA ILE A 41 -4.88 15.14 -9.31
C ILE A 41 -5.95 15.56 -8.30
N ALA A 42 -6.52 14.61 -7.54
CA ALA A 42 -7.56 14.86 -6.54
C ALA A 42 -7.07 15.83 -5.44
N GLU A 43 -5.84 15.66 -4.96
CA GLU A 43 -5.18 16.57 -4.02
C GLU A 43 -5.08 17.99 -4.61
N ARG A 44 -4.65 18.11 -5.89
CA ARG A 44 -4.48 19.41 -6.57
C ARG A 44 -5.79 20.17 -6.79
N ILE A 45 -6.92 19.47 -6.88
CA ILE A 45 -8.24 20.09 -7.01
C ILE A 45 -8.97 20.26 -5.66
N GLY A 46 -8.29 19.98 -4.54
CA GLY A 46 -8.81 20.22 -3.19
C GLY A 46 -9.76 19.15 -2.66
N LEU A 47 -9.78 17.95 -3.24
CA LEU A 47 -10.57 16.84 -2.70
C LEU A 47 -9.88 16.25 -1.44
N PRO A 48 -10.65 15.78 -0.45
CA PRO A 48 -10.10 15.10 0.70
C PRO A 48 -9.60 13.70 0.30
N VAL A 49 -8.31 13.60 0.03
CA VAL A 49 -7.64 12.34 -0.31
C VAL A 49 -6.45 12.10 0.62
N PRO A 50 -6.09 10.83 0.90
CA PRO A 50 -4.86 10.54 1.64
C PRO A 50 -3.64 11.01 0.84
N VAL A 51 -2.60 11.44 1.56
CA VAL A 51 -1.32 11.77 0.93
C VAL A 51 -0.73 10.52 0.31
N ALA A 52 -0.45 10.54 -0.99
CA ALA A 52 0.24 9.46 -1.69
C ALA A 52 1.74 9.76 -1.72
N GLU A 53 2.58 8.84 -1.23
CA GLU A 53 4.05 8.91 -1.31
C GLU A 53 4.66 7.69 -1.99
N ILE A 54 5.88 7.85 -2.49
CA ILE A 54 6.67 6.73 -3.00
C ILE A 54 7.48 6.17 -1.83
N VAL A 55 7.24 4.90 -1.50
CA VAL A 55 7.92 4.22 -0.40
C VAL A 55 8.97 3.28 -0.96
N GLU A 56 10.23 3.52 -0.62
CA GLU A 56 11.31 2.60 -0.93
C GLU A 56 11.29 1.42 0.05
N VAL A 57 11.21 0.20 -0.50
CA VAL A 57 11.27 -1.04 0.27
C VAL A 57 12.48 -1.84 -0.17
N GLY A 58 13.46 -1.96 0.72
CA GLY A 58 14.71 -2.66 0.43
C GLY A 58 14.59 -4.18 0.42
N GLU A 59 15.44 -4.83 -0.37
CA GLU A 59 15.58 -6.30 -0.47
C GLU A 59 15.76 -6.95 0.90
N TRP A 60 16.57 -6.34 1.77
CA TRP A 60 16.84 -6.86 3.12
C TRP A 60 15.55 -7.08 3.91
N LEU A 61 14.64 -6.10 3.92
CA LEU A 61 13.38 -6.19 4.66
C LEU A 61 12.52 -7.32 4.12
N ILE A 62 12.40 -7.42 2.79
CA ILE A 62 11.63 -8.47 2.11
C ILE A 62 12.21 -9.85 2.42
N SER A 63 13.53 -10.00 2.38
CA SER A 63 14.21 -11.27 2.67
C SER A 63 14.09 -11.71 4.14
N LYS A 64 13.83 -10.78 5.06
CA LYS A 64 13.74 -11.01 6.51
C LYS A 64 12.32 -10.99 7.06
N THR A 65 11.31 -10.79 6.21
CA THR A 65 9.90 -10.75 6.61
C THR A 65 9.09 -11.69 5.72
N PRO A 66 8.86 -12.96 6.15
CA PRO A 66 8.12 -13.97 5.38
C PRO A 66 6.71 -13.54 4.95
N GLU A 67 6.10 -12.60 5.67
CA GLU A 67 4.78 -12.05 5.38
C GLU A 67 4.78 -11.13 4.15
N LEU A 68 5.94 -10.61 3.72
CA LEU A 68 6.07 -9.77 2.52
C LEU A 68 6.07 -10.63 1.24
N HIS A 69 4.92 -11.20 0.93
CA HIS A 69 4.68 -11.96 -0.28
C HIS A 69 3.33 -11.61 -0.91
N ILE A 70 3.25 -11.85 -2.22
CA ILE A 70 2.03 -11.81 -3.02
C ILE A 70 1.57 -13.24 -3.28
N GLN A 71 0.27 -13.48 -3.09
CA GLN A 71 -0.41 -14.71 -3.46
C GLN A 71 -0.88 -14.61 -4.93
N LEU A 72 -0.34 -15.44 -5.81
CA LEU A 72 -0.69 -15.48 -7.23
C LEU A 72 -1.08 -16.91 -7.59
N GLY A 73 -2.35 -17.17 -7.92
CA GLY A 73 -2.78 -18.50 -8.39
C GLY A 73 -2.40 -19.67 -7.47
N GLY A 74 -2.45 -19.47 -6.14
CA GLY A 74 -2.10 -20.50 -5.16
C GLY A 74 -0.61 -20.58 -4.79
N ILE A 75 0.28 -19.92 -5.52
CA ILE A 75 1.70 -19.78 -5.15
C ILE A 75 1.97 -18.47 -4.42
N LYS A 76 2.98 -18.47 -3.54
CA LYS A 76 3.49 -17.27 -2.87
C LYS A 76 4.77 -16.81 -3.57
N VAL A 77 4.81 -15.54 -3.94
CA VAL A 77 5.99 -14.90 -4.55
C VAL A 77 6.41 -13.75 -3.66
N PRO A 78 7.70 -13.58 -3.32
CA PRO A 78 8.16 -12.43 -2.53
C PRO A 78 7.70 -11.10 -3.14
N CYS A 79 7.41 -10.12 -2.30
CA CYS A 79 7.20 -8.74 -2.75
C CYS A 79 8.43 -8.25 -3.53
N LYS A 80 8.23 -7.41 -4.56
CA LYS A 80 9.35 -6.88 -5.35
C LYS A 80 10.01 -5.69 -4.60
N PRO A 81 11.33 -5.68 -4.39
CA PRO A 81 12.03 -4.53 -3.81
C PRO A 81 12.01 -3.30 -4.71
N GLY A 82 12.31 -2.15 -4.13
CA GLY A 82 12.42 -0.85 -4.82
C GLY A 82 11.30 0.11 -4.46
N LEU A 83 10.93 0.98 -5.40
CA LEU A 83 9.96 2.06 -5.21
C LEU A 83 8.51 1.56 -5.36
N GLN A 84 7.74 1.66 -4.28
CA GLN A 84 6.37 1.20 -4.18
C GLN A 84 5.41 2.38 -4.02
N PHE A 85 4.14 2.17 -4.35
CA PHE A 85 3.10 3.14 -4.02
C PHE A 85 2.76 3.05 -2.53
N GLY A 86 2.68 4.18 -1.84
CA GLY A 86 2.21 4.27 -0.46
C GLY A 86 1.09 5.31 -0.31
N SER A 87 -0.05 4.90 0.23
CA SER A 87 -1.09 5.83 0.67
C SER A 87 -0.96 6.05 2.18
N ARG A 88 -0.79 7.29 2.64
CA ARG A 88 -0.66 7.59 4.06
C ARG A 88 -1.91 7.14 4.82
N PHE A 89 -1.69 6.43 5.92
CA PHE A 89 -2.73 5.94 6.78
C PHE A 89 -3.30 7.08 7.63
N VAL A 90 -4.63 7.11 7.79
CA VAL A 90 -5.37 8.29 8.29
C VAL A 90 -5.12 8.55 9.77
N ILE A 91 -4.84 7.51 10.56
CA ILE A 91 -4.59 7.59 12.00
C ILE A 91 -3.40 6.69 12.37
N HIS A 92 -2.59 7.12 13.33
CA HIS A 92 -1.55 6.26 13.86
C HIS A 92 -2.21 4.98 14.45
N PRO A 93 -1.71 3.76 14.15
CA PRO A 93 -2.39 2.53 14.56
C PRO A 93 -2.57 2.34 16.08
N MET A 94 -1.80 3.07 16.90
CA MET A 94 -1.95 3.06 18.37
C MET A 94 -2.98 4.06 18.88
N ASP A 95 -3.37 5.04 18.05
CA ASP A 95 -4.17 6.20 18.48
C ASP A 95 -5.65 6.04 18.05
N GLY A 96 -5.94 5.08 17.18
CA GLY A 96 -7.30 4.70 16.82
C GLY A 96 -7.37 3.62 15.76
N GLN A 97 -8.59 3.21 15.44
CA GLN A 97 -8.86 2.12 14.49
C GLN A 97 -9.61 2.66 13.27
N VAL A 98 -9.15 2.25 12.08
CA VAL A 98 -9.96 2.41 10.86
C VAL A 98 -10.95 1.25 10.80
N LEU A 99 -12.24 1.58 10.85
CA LEU A 99 -13.33 0.62 10.68
C LEU A 99 -13.55 0.36 9.19
N ASP A 100 -13.18 -0.85 8.76
CA ASP A 100 -13.48 -1.37 7.43
C ASP A 100 -14.85 -2.08 7.48
N TYR A 101 -15.94 -1.29 7.45
CA TYR A 101 -17.30 -1.82 7.46
C TYR A 101 -17.76 -2.14 6.04
N MET A 102 -18.08 -3.41 5.80
CA MET A 102 -18.73 -3.86 4.58
C MET A 102 -20.18 -4.21 4.93
N PRO A 103 -21.19 -3.61 4.29
CA PRO A 103 -22.59 -3.97 4.52
C PRO A 103 -22.78 -5.46 4.24
N GLU A 104 -23.59 -6.13 5.05
CA GLU A 104 -24.06 -7.47 4.71
C GLU A 104 -24.94 -7.37 3.46
N SER A 105 -24.58 -8.14 2.42
CA SER A 105 -25.33 -8.27 1.18
C SER A 105 -26.49 -9.23 1.31
#